data_AF-A0A661L8A8-F1
#
_entry.id   AF-A0A661L8A8-F1
#
_cell.length_a   1.000
_cell.length_b   1.000
_cell.length_c   1.000
_cell.angle_alpha   90.00
_cell.angle_beta   90.00
_cell.angle_gamma   90.00
#
_symmetry.space_group_name_H-M   'P 1'
#
loop_
_entity.id
_entity.type
_entity.pdbx_description
1 polymer ?
#
loop_
_entity_poly.entity_id
_entity_poly.type
_entity_poly.pdbx_seq_one_letter_code
_entity_poly.pdbx_strand_id
1 'polypeptide(L)'
;MQKDEFLNILNEAVKGCGFVDLICGAEMITAFLKSGPAEELYKELRYDYADLFLNAGPSPVFPYESPFRSGAPVVMQEPVFELREYFRKAGVHKSPAYKDLEEHIAVQMEFLRYVLEKGNEDLYLDFFENKFSKWVPAFCDQLTSTTPSNCNLSQNLTNLPAGVMTNFYQGLAHLTRGVVMCESSTIGGYTGAEEVTNKMSSAFDYLALSHEYATLAQGVLEPEPPKTVPTHCYTCGALCGMNAKLKDGILIGTSGLQGDPKSGGRLCPKGAAVPKHLYSAYRLKSPLIREGNRFRKASWDEALDRVVEAINRT
;
A
#
# COMPACT_ATOMS: atom_id res chain seq x y z
N MET A 1 18.00 -10.63 -1.21
CA MET A 1 17.26 -11.35 -0.15
C MET A 1 17.68 -12.82 0.02
N GLN A 2 18.19 -13.53 -0.99
CA GLN A 2 18.61 -14.95 -0.84
C GLN A 2 19.97 -15.19 -0.15
N LYS A 3 20.54 -14.20 0.54
CA LYS A 3 21.82 -14.37 1.26
C LYS A 3 21.59 -15.26 2.49
N ASP A 4 22.40 -16.30 2.68
CA ASP A 4 22.23 -17.21 3.82
C ASP A 4 22.43 -16.49 5.16
N GLU A 5 23.28 -15.46 5.23
CA GLU A 5 23.45 -14.64 6.43
C GLU A 5 22.15 -13.93 6.82
N PHE A 6 21.51 -13.24 5.87
CA PHE A 6 20.21 -12.61 6.08
C PHE A 6 19.16 -13.61 6.58
N LEU A 7 19.04 -14.75 5.89
CA LEU A 7 18.02 -15.75 6.20
C LEU A 7 18.28 -16.41 7.56
N ASN A 8 19.51 -16.83 7.84
CA ASN A 8 19.83 -17.51 9.09
C ASN A 8 19.69 -16.58 10.31
N ILE A 9 20.15 -15.33 10.21
CA ILE A 9 20.00 -14.34 11.28
C ILE A 9 18.52 -13.99 11.50
N LEU A 10 17.74 -13.80 10.44
CA LEU A 10 16.30 -13.51 10.55
C LEU A 10 15.54 -14.63 11.28
N ASN A 11 15.79 -15.90 10.93
CA ASN A 11 15.11 -17.03 11.58
C ASN A 11 15.57 -17.20 13.04
N GLU A 12 16.87 -17.07 13.35
CA GLU A 12 17.35 -17.19 14.73
C GLU A 12 16.89 -16.02 15.60
N ALA A 13 16.71 -14.81 15.03
CA ALA A 13 16.20 -13.63 15.75
C ALA A 13 14.77 -13.81 16.28
N VAL A 14 13.90 -14.47 15.51
CA VAL A 14 12.49 -14.71 15.88
C VAL A 14 12.27 -16.02 16.65
N LYS A 15 13.26 -16.91 16.67
CA LYS A 15 13.14 -18.24 17.27
C LYS A 15 12.88 -18.17 18.78
N GLY A 16 11.72 -18.66 19.19
CA GLY A 16 11.30 -18.64 20.60
C GLY A 16 10.94 -17.25 21.14
N CYS A 17 10.78 -16.23 20.28
CA CYS A 17 10.49 -14.85 20.69
C CYS A 17 9.10 -14.63 21.34
N GLY A 18 8.20 -15.62 21.29
CA GLY A 18 6.81 -15.51 21.75
C GLY A 18 5.86 -14.85 20.74
N PHE A 19 6.36 -14.08 19.77
CA PHE A 19 5.57 -13.46 18.71
C PHE A 19 5.37 -14.41 17.53
N VAL A 20 4.27 -15.16 17.55
CA VAL A 20 3.91 -16.17 16.52
C VAL A 20 3.95 -15.60 15.10
N ASP A 21 3.44 -14.39 14.90
CA ASP A 21 3.45 -13.72 13.59
C ASP A 21 4.87 -13.43 13.06
N LEU A 22 5.84 -13.10 13.92
CA LEU A 22 7.24 -12.94 13.49
C LEU A 22 7.85 -14.26 13.03
N ILE A 23 7.57 -15.35 13.77
CA ILE A 23 8.04 -16.70 13.45
C ILE A 23 7.46 -17.14 12.10
N CYS A 24 6.14 -17.15 11.96
CA CYS A 24 5.48 -17.54 10.71
C CYS A 24 5.90 -16.66 9.52
N GLY A 25 6.07 -15.35 9.74
CA GLY A 25 6.53 -14.43 8.70
C GLY A 25 7.93 -14.74 8.19
N ALA A 26 8.90 -14.91 9.10
CA ALA A 26 10.27 -15.27 8.77
C ALA A 26 10.38 -16.64 8.09
N GLU A 27 9.67 -17.65 8.59
CA GLU A 27 9.66 -19.00 8.04
C GLU A 27 9.08 -19.02 6.61
N MET A 28 7.93 -18.37 6.38
CA MET A 28 7.32 -18.29 5.04
C MET A 28 8.21 -17.55 4.04
N ILE A 29 8.77 -16.39 4.43
CA ILE A 29 9.70 -15.62 3.58
C ILE A 29 10.94 -16.46 3.25
N THR A 30 11.49 -17.18 4.22
CA THR A 30 12.68 -18.02 4.04
C THR A 30 12.41 -19.21 3.15
N ALA A 31 11.29 -19.92 3.37
CA ALA A 31 10.89 -21.05 2.56
C ALA A 31 10.65 -20.64 1.10
N PHE A 32 9.99 -19.51 0.87
CA PHE A 32 9.84 -18.94 -0.48
C PHE A 32 11.20 -18.62 -1.11
N LEU A 33 12.05 -17.86 -0.40
CA LEU A 33 13.35 -17.42 -0.90
C LEU A 33 14.34 -18.59 -1.12
N LYS A 34 14.17 -19.74 -0.48
CA LYS A 34 14.97 -20.96 -0.73
C LYS A 34 14.34 -21.91 -1.78
N SER A 35 13.17 -21.60 -2.33
CA SER A 35 12.45 -22.53 -3.24
C SER A 35 12.95 -22.55 -4.69
N GLY A 36 13.69 -21.54 -5.15
CA GLY A 36 14.21 -21.46 -6.52
C GLY A 36 15.16 -20.28 -6.78
N PRO A 37 15.62 -20.07 -8.03
CA PRO A 37 16.51 -18.97 -8.39
C PRO A 37 15.85 -17.59 -8.26
N ALA A 38 16.61 -16.57 -7.84
CA ALA A 38 16.12 -15.20 -7.62
C ALA A 38 15.27 -14.63 -8.77
N GLU A 39 15.68 -14.83 -10.02
CA GLU A 39 15.02 -14.24 -11.20
C GLU A 39 13.61 -14.80 -11.43
N GLU A 40 13.44 -16.12 -11.30
CA GLU A 40 12.12 -16.76 -11.45
C GLU A 40 11.21 -16.43 -10.26
N LEU A 41 11.75 -16.40 -9.03
CA LEU A 41 10.98 -15.95 -7.86
C LEU A 41 10.54 -14.48 -8.00
N TYR A 42 11.43 -13.60 -8.45
CA TYR A 42 11.09 -12.20 -8.74
C TYR A 42 9.99 -12.08 -9.80
N LYS A 43 10.03 -12.93 -10.84
CA LYS A 43 9.01 -12.98 -11.88
C LYS A 43 7.63 -13.35 -11.32
N GLU A 44 7.54 -14.37 -10.47
CA GLU A 44 6.28 -14.72 -9.81
C GLU A 44 5.79 -13.63 -8.84
N LEU A 45 6.69 -13.00 -8.07
CA LEU A 45 6.33 -11.88 -7.20
C LEU A 45 5.73 -10.68 -7.96
N ARG A 46 6.12 -10.45 -9.22
CA ARG A 46 5.50 -9.39 -10.05
C ARG A 46 4.04 -9.70 -10.42
N TYR A 47 3.68 -10.97 -10.58
CA TYR A 47 2.29 -11.38 -10.82
C TYR A 47 1.49 -11.33 -9.51
N ASP A 48 2.03 -11.86 -8.42
CA ASP A 48 1.40 -11.78 -7.09
C ASP A 48 1.11 -10.33 -6.69
N TYR A 49 2.07 -9.43 -6.90
CA TYR A 49 1.91 -8.00 -6.62
C TYR A 49 0.78 -7.37 -7.45
N ALA A 50 0.63 -7.78 -8.71
CA ALA A 50 -0.44 -7.28 -9.57
C ALA A 50 -1.82 -7.82 -9.15
N ASP A 51 -1.89 -9.10 -8.81
CA ASP A 51 -3.11 -9.77 -8.38
C ASP A 51 -3.62 -9.19 -7.04
N LEU A 52 -2.70 -8.96 -6.09
CA LEU A 52 -2.99 -8.40 -4.77
C LEU A 52 -3.24 -6.89 -4.78
N PHE A 53 -2.30 -6.10 -5.31
CA PHE A 53 -2.27 -4.64 -5.06
C PHE A 53 -2.63 -3.78 -6.28
N LEU A 54 -2.72 -4.37 -7.49
CA LEU A 54 -3.05 -3.65 -8.72
C LEU A 54 -4.42 -4.05 -9.32
N ASN A 55 -5.29 -4.70 -8.54
CA ASN A 55 -6.65 -5.09 -8.94
C ASN A 55 -6.70 -6.05 -10.14
N ALA A 56 -5.66 -6.85 -10.38
CA ALA A 56 -5.68 -7.87 -11.43
C ALA A 56 -6.32 -9.20 -10.96
N GLY A 57 -6.26 -9.48 -9.65
CA GLY A 57 -6.72 -10.72 -9.04
C GLY A 57 -8.18 -10.65 -8.59
N PRO A 58 -8.76 -11.80 -8.19
CA PRO A 58 -10.16 -11.88 -7.77
C PRO A 58 -10.45 -11.18 -6.43
N SER A 59 -9.43 -11.06 -5.58
CA SER A 59 -9.54 -10.55 -4.20
C SER A 59 -8.41 -9.55 -3.92
N PRO A 60 -8.46 -8.32 -4.47
CA PRO A 60 -7.40 -7.35 -4.23
C PRO A 60 -7.44 -6.82 -2.78
N VAL A 61 -6.25 -6.45 -2.30
CA VAL A 61 -6.01 -5.87 -0.97
C VAL A 61 -5.47 -4.47 -1.18
N PHE A 62 -6.14 -3.47 -0.59
CA PHE A 62 -5.81 -2.08 -0.83
C PHE A 62 -4.71 -1.61 0.14
N PRO A 63 -3.51 -1.23 -0.30
CA PRO A 63 -2.43 -0.81 0.61
C PRO A 63 -2.59 0.64 1.09
N TYR A 64 -3.81 1.09 1.37
CA TYR A 64 -4.17 2.48 1.72
C TYR A 64 -4.99 2.52 3.02
N GLU A 65 -4.84 3.58 3.82
CA GLU A 65 -5.54 3.73 5.10
C GLU A 65 -7.08 3.92 4.95
N SER A 66 -7.53 4.74 4.01
CA SER A 66 -8.95 5.16 3.91
C SER A 66 -9.93 3.99 3.77
N PRO A 67 -9.67 2.91 2.98
CA PRO A 67 -10.56 1.77 2.91
C PRO A 67 -10.82 1.06 4.25
N PHE A 68 -9.80 0.90 5.09
CA PHE A 68 -9.96 0.30 6.43
C PHE A 68 -10.64 1.26 7.39
N ARG A 69 -10.28 2.56 7.33
CA ARG A 69 -10.86 3.59 8.19
C ARG A 69 -12.34 3.90 7.89
N SER A 70 -12.79 3.69 6.66
CA SER A 70 -14.16 3.99 6.21
C SER A 70 -15.04 2.77 5.97
N GLY A 71 -14.47 1.56 5.94
CA GLY A 71 -15.20 0.33 5.61
C GLY A 71 -15.71 0.28 4.16
N ALA A 72 -15.16 1.09 3.26
CA ALA A 72 -15.59 1.19 1.87
C ALA A 72 -14.37 1.27 0.93
N PRO A 73 -14.44 0.73 -0.30
CA PRO A 73 -13.30 0.69 -1.24
C PRO A 73 -13.05 2.06 -1.90
N VAL A 74 -12.80 3.10 -1.10
CA VAL A 74 -12.62 4.49 -1.52
C VAL A 74 -11.40 5.08 -0.82
N VAL A 75 -10.48 5.64 -1.61
CA VAL A 75 -9.27 6.33 -1.17
C VAL A 75 -9.50 7.84 -1.04
N MET A 76 -8.50 8.61 -0.62
CA MET A 76 -8.53 10.08 -0.51
C MET A 76 -9.69 10.58 0.38
N GLN A 77 -9.93 9.91 1.50
CA GLN A 77 -10.96 10.27 2.48
C GLN A 77 -10.35 11.11 3.63
N GLU A 78 -11.13 11.38 4.68
CA GLU A 78 -10.69 12.23 5.80
C GLU A 78 -9.32 11.87 6.43
N PRO A 79 -8.90 10.58 6.54
CA PRO A 79 -7.58 10.21 7.05
C PRO A 79 -6.39 10.83 6.30
N VAL A 80 -6.57 11.27 5.05
CA VAL A 80 -5.52 11.96 4.29
C VAL A 80 -5.26 13.37 4.83
N PHE A 81 -6.29 14.10 5.27
CA PHE A 81 -6.07 15.43 5.86
C PHE A 81 -5.34 15.32 7.20
N GLU A 82 -5.72 14.35 8.03
CA GLU A 82 -4.99 14.01 9.27
C GLU A 82 -3.51 13.70 8.97
N LEU A 83 -3.25 12.86 7.96
CA LEU A 83 -1.89 12.47 7.55
C LEU A 83 -1.04 13.68 7.15
N ARG A 84 -1.63 14.64 6.44
CA ARG A 84 -0.95 15.88 6.07
C ARG A 84 -0.61 16.76 7.27
N GLU A 85 -1.39 16.74 8.35
CA GLU A 85 -0.99 17.44 9.58
C GLU A 85 0.25 16.81 10.22
N TYR A 86 0.38 15.48 10.22
CA TYR A 86 1.61 14.82 10.68
C TYR A 86 2.83 15.17 9.82
N PHE A 87 2.65 15.17 8.50
CA PHE A 87 3.70 15.60 7.56
C PHE A 87 4.12 17.06 7.81
N ARG A 88 3.17 17.97 8.03
CA ARG A 88 3.41 19.38 8.42
C ARG A 88 4.18 19.49 9.75
N LYS A 89 3.77 18.77 10.80
CA LYS A 89 4.49 18.70 12.10
C LYS A 89 5.95 18.27 11.95
N ALA A 90 6.25 17.40 10.97
CA ALA A 90 7.57 16.84 10.70
C ALA A 90 8.43 17.62 9.67
N GLY A 91 7.89 18.68 9.06
CA GLY A 91 8.59 19.46 8.04
C GLY A 91 8.79 18.74 6.70
N VAL A 92 7.92 17.78 6.36
CA VAL A 92 7.99 16.98 5.12
C VAL A 92 6.65 16.95 4.39
N HIS A 93 6.66 16.37 3.19
CA HIS A 93 5.46 15.99 2.45
C HIS A 93 5.72 14.74 1.59
N LYS A 94 4.67 14.12 1.02
CA LYS A 94 4.85 13.06 0.03
C LYS A 94 5.60 13.60 -1.20
N SER A 95 6.71 12.94 -1.55
CA SER A 95 7.51 13.22 -2.74
C SER A 95 6.67 13.18 -4.03
N PRO A 96 6.80 14.18 -4.93
CA PRO A 96 6.18 14.16 -6.26
C PRO A 96 6.77 13.08 -7.20
N ALA A 97 7.96 12.55 -6.87
CA ALA A 97 8.56 11.44 -7.59
C ALA A 97 7.80 10.13 -7.33
N TYR A 98 7.36 9.90 -6.09
CA TYR A 98 6.55 8.75 -5.71
C TYR A 98 5.14 8.84 -6.32
N LYS A 99 4.79 7.90 -7.20
CA LYS A 99 3.59 7.99 -8.05
C LYS A 99 2.30 7.49 -7.42
N ASP A 100 2.36 6.86 -6.25
CA ASP A 100 1.17 6.46 -5.51
C ASP A 100 0.74 7.51 -4.46
N LEU A 101 -0.35 7.21 -3.76
CA LEU A 101 -1.01 8.08 -2.78
C LEU A 101 -0.20 8.23 -1.49
N GLU A 102 -0.43 9.33 -0.79
CA GLU A 102 0.21 9.62 0.51
C GLU A 102 -0.20 8.66 1.62
N GLU A 103 -1.44 8.18 1.60
CA GLU A 103 -1.96 7.19 2.55
C GLU A 103 -1.50 5.75 2.26
N HIS A 104 -0.60 5.53 1.29
CA HIS A 104 -0.10 4.20 1.00
C HIS A 104 0.81 3.71 2.14
N ILE A 105 0.69 2.43 2.53
CA ILE A 105 1.39 1.85 3.70
C ILE A 105 2.90 2.16 3.73
N ALA A 106 3.57 2.04 2.58
CA ALA A 106 4.99 2.34 2.45
C ALA A 106 5.36 3.80 2.79
N VAL A 107 4.47 4.77 2.52
CA VAL A 107 4.69 6.19 2.86
C VAL A 107 4.57 6.38 4.37
N GLN A 108 3.60 5.71 5.02
CA GLN A 108 3.45 5.77 6.47
C GLN A 108 4.59 5.05 7.21
N MET A 109 5.09 3.93 6.66
CA MET A 109 6.29 3.23 7.16
C MET A 109 7.55 4.09 7.03
N GLU A 110 7.76 4.74 5.89
CA GLU A 110 8.90 5.64 5.71
C GLU A 110 8.77 6.90 6.58
N PHE A 111 7.55 7.36 6.84
CA PHE A 111 7.30 8.45 7.80
C PHE A 111 7.65 8.07 9.24
N LEU A 112 7.27 6.88 9.71
CA LEU A 112 7.71 6.34 10.99
C LEU A 112 9.25 6.32 11.08
N ARG A 113 9.92 5.77 10.07
CA ARG A 113 11.40 5.77 9.96
C ARG A 113 11.98 7.18 10.01
N TYR A 114 11.42 8.11 9.23
CA TYR A 114 11.87 9.50 9.17
C TYR A 114 11.79 10.18 10.54
N VAL A 115 10.67 10.03 11.24
CA VAL A 115 10.45 10.68 12.54
C VAL A 115 11.40 10.12 13.62
N LEU A 116 11.65 8.80 13.62
CA LEU A 116 12.69 8.18 14.47
C LEU A 116 14.09 8.70 14.16
N GLU A 117 14.49 8.74 12.88
CA GLU A 117 15.82 9.23 12.46
C GLU A 117 16.02 10.74 12.73
N LYS A 118 14.95 11.49 13.02
CA LYS A 118 15.00 12.88 13.51
C LYS A 118 14.95 13.01 15.04
N GLY A 119 14.83 11.91 15.79
CA GLY A 119 14.76 11.92 17.25
C GLY A 119 13.51 12.59 17.81
N ASN A 120 12.40 12.59 17.07
CA ASN A 120 11.13 13.18 17.51
C ASN A 120 10.19 12.09 18.03
N GLU A 121 10.52 11.55 19.20
CA GLU A 121 9.83 10.41 19.83
C GLU A 121 8.34 10.70 20.08
N ASP A 122 7.99 11.91 20.55
CA ASP A 122 6.59 12.31 20.77
C ASP A 122 5.74 12.19 19.50
N LEU A 123 6.27 12.65 18.35
CA LEU A 123 5.56 12.57 17.07
C LEU A 123 5.52 11.14 16.52
N TYR A 124 6.54 10.33 16.81
CA TYR A 124 6.56 8.91 16.45
C TYR A 124 5.46 8.15 17.18
N LEU A 125 5.38 8.31 18.51
CA LEU A 125 4.38 7.66 19.35
C LEU A 125 2.96 8.09 18.96
N ASP A 126 2.72 9.41 18.82
CA ASP A 126 1.41 9.93 18.35
C ASP A 126 1.01 9.30 17.01
N PHE A 127 1.90 9.27 16.02
CA PHE A 127 1.61 8.69 14.72
C PHE A 127 1.43 7.16 14.76
N PHE A 128 2.28 6.45 15.49
CA PHE A 128 2.22 5.00 15.60
C PHE A 128 0.93 4.55 16.29
N GLU A 129 0.65 5.09 17.48
CA GLU A 129 -0.51 4.72 18.28
C GLU A 129 -1.82 5.22 17.65
N ASN A 130 -1.90 6.49 17.22
CA ASN A 130 -3.17 7.09 16.82
C ASN A 130 -3.49 6.92 15.33
N LYS A 131 -2.50 6.57 14.49
CA LYS A 131 -2.70 6.41 13.05
C LYS A 131 -2.29 5.04 12.52
N PHE A 132 -1.00 4.70 12.51
CA PHE A 132 -0.48 3.52 11.81
C PHE A 132 -1.04 2.19 12.36
N SER A 133 -0.96 1.99 13.67
CA SER A 133 -1.46 0.77 14.34
C SER A 133 -2.99 0.59 14.24
N LYS A 134 -3.75 1.66 13.94
CA LYS A 134 -5.22 1.60 13.86
C LYS A 134 -5.75 0.86 12.63
N TRP A 135 -4.93 0.62 11.61
CA TRP A 135 -5.38 0.01 10.36
C TRP A 135 -4.45 -1.08 9.80
N VAL A 136 -3.13 -0.98 10.05
CA VAL A 136 -2.15 -1.93 9.49
C VAL A 136 -2.40 -3.39 9.91
N PRO A 137 -2.77 -3.72 11.16
CA PRO A 137 -3.13 -5.09 11.52
C PRO A 137 -4.30 -5.65 10.69
N ALA A 138 -5.34 -4.84 10.43
CA ALA A 138 -6.48 -5.25 9.61
C ALA A 138 -6.11 -5.41 8.12
N PHE A 139 -5.17 -4.60 7.61
CA PHE A 139 -4.57 -4.79 6.29
C PHE A 139 -3.79 -6.11 6.21
N CYS A 140 -2.99 -6.43 7.22
CA CYS A 140 -2.28 -7.72 7.31
C CYS A 140 -3.26 -8.90 7.39
N ASP A 141 -4.34 -8.80 8.17
CA ASP A 141 -5.38 -9.83 8.26
C ASP A 141 -6.11 -10.04 6.91
N GLN A 142 -6.41 -8.96 6.17
CA GLN A 142 -6.97 -9.07 4.81
C GLN A 142 -5.97 -9.71 3.84
N LEU A 143 -4.68 -9.39 3.96
CA LEU A 143 -3.63 -9.95 3.10
C LEU A 143 -3.42 -11.45 3.35
N THR A 144 -3.43 -11.90 4.61
CA THR A 144 -3.31 -13.33 4.95
C THR A 144 -4.56 -14.15 4.63
N SER A 145 -5.76 -13.54 4.65
CA SER A 145 -7.00 -14.23 4.23
C SER A 145 -7.18 -14.32 2.71
N THR A 146 -6.43 -13.52 1.95
CA THR A 146 -6.45 -13.51 0.47
C THR A 146 -5.56 -14.60 -0.14
N THR A 147 -4.49 -14.98 0.56
CA THR A 147 -3.59 -16.07 0.20
C THR A 147 -4.22 -17.43 0.53
N PRO A 148 -4.12 -18.47 -0.35
CA PRO A 148 -4.54 -19.82 0.00
C PRO A 148 -3.86 -20.26 1.31
N SER A 149 -4.67 -20.67 2.29
CA SER A 149 -4.25 -20.84 3.69
C SER A 149 -3.31 -22.03 3.91
N ASN A 150 -2.05 -21.87 3.51
CA ASN A 150 -0.99 -22.86 3.61
C ASN A 150 -0.12 -22.64 4.86
N CYS A 151 -0.73 -22.25 5.99
CA CYS A 151 -0.07 -22.24 7.31
C CYS A 151 0.30 -23.65 7.81
N ASN A 152 -0.11 -24.71 7.09
CA ASN A 152 0.44 -26.05 7.25
C ASN A 152 1.87 -26.11 6.68
N LEU A 153 2.83 -25.86 7.56
CA LEU A 153 4.30 -25.84 7.40
C LEU A 153 4.96 -27.09 6.74
N SER A 154 4.21 -28.00 6.13
CA SER A 154 4.68 -29.31 5.68
C SER A 154 4.42 -29.65 4.20
N GLN A 155 3.71 -28.81 3.44
CA GLN A 155 3.54 -29.05 2.00
C GLN A 155 4.60 -28.31 1.18
N ASN A 156 5.47 -29.08 0.53
CA ASN A 156 6.58 -28.59 -0.31
C ASN A 156 6.12 -27.55 -1.34
N LEU A 157 6.57 -26.30 -1.15
CA LEU A 157 6.32 -25.15 -2.04
C LEU A 157 6.98 -25.29 -3.42
N THR A 158 7.74 -26.36 -3.67
CA THR A 158 8.51 -26.58 -4.91
C THR A 158 7.67 -26.99 -6.13
N ASN A 159 6.37 -27.26 -5.96
CA ASN A 159 5.47 -27.69 -7.04
C ASN A 159 4.08 -27.01 -6.97
N LEU A 160 4.04 -25.68 -6.78
CA LEU A 160 2.80 -24.94 -7.04
C LEU A 160 2.46 -25.01 -8.55
N PRO A 161 1.19 -25.27 -8.93
CA PRO A 161 0.80 -25.20 -10.34
C PRO A 161 1.02 -23.79 -10.90
N ALA A 162 1.52 -23.71 -12.14
CA ALA A 162 1.69 -22.42 -12.81
C ALA A 162 0.36 -21.65 -12.84
N GLY A 163 0.34 -20.46 -12.25
CA GLY A 163 -0.87 -19.63 -12.09
C GLY A 163 -1.40 -19.51 -10.65
N VAL A 164 -0.83 -20.22 -9.66
CA VAL A 164 -1.21 -20.08 -8.25
C VAL A 164 -0.32 -19.04 -7.57
N MET A 165 -0.94 -18.17 -6.76
CA MET A 165 -0.26 -17.11 -6.01
C MET A 165 0.66 -17.68 -4.92
N THR A 166 1.83 -17.06 -4.70
CA THR A 166 2.81 -17.53 -3.72
C THR A 166 2.46 -17.07 -2.30
N ASN A 167 3.14 -17.64 -1.29
CA ASN A 167 2.97 -17.26 0.12
C ASN A 167 3.92 -16.14 0.60
N PHE A 168 4.73 -15.53 -0.28
CA PHE A 168 5.70 -14.51 0.14
C PHE A 168 5.03 -13.28 0.78
N TYR A 169 3.97 -12.75 0.14
CA TYR A 169 3.22 -11.63 0.70
C TYR A 169 2.40 -12.01 1.94
N GLN A 170 2.07 -13.29 2.13
CA GLN A 170 1.52 -13.80 3.40
C GLN A 170 2.58 -13.71 4.51
N GLY A 171 3.79 -14.16 4.24
CA GLY A 171 4.92 -14.06 5.16
C GLY A 171 5.26 -12.61 5.51
N LEU A 172 5.21 -11.70 4.51
CA LEU A 172 5.41 -10.27 4.73
C LEU A 172 4.29 -9.64 5.57
N ALA A 173 3.04 -10.09 5.40
CA ALA A 173 1.90 -9.66 6.22
C ALA A 173 2.07 -10.07 7.68
N HIS A 174 2.40 -11.34 7.93
CA HIS A 174 2.72 -11.85 9.27
C HIS A 174 3.91 -11.12 9.89
N LEU A 175 5.04 -10.97 9.16
CA LEU A 175 6.21 -10.24 9.66
C LEU A 175 5.85 -8.79 10.03
N THR A 176 5.09 -8.09 9.18
CA THR A 176 4.63 -6.71 9.43
C THR A 176 3.74 -6.63 10.68
N ARG A 177 2.75 -7.52 10.79
CA ARG A 177 1.84 -7.62 11.94
C ARG A 177 2.60 -7.91 13.24
N GLY A 178 3.56 -8.84 13.18
CA GLY A 178 4.45 -9.19 14.29
C GLY A 178 5.29 -8.00 14.75
N VAL A 179 5.88 -7.23 13.83
CA VAL A 179 6.63 -6.00 14.17
C VAL A 179 5.72 -4.96 14.83
N VAL A 180 4.52 -4.71 14.30
CA VAL A 180 3.56 -3.78 14.94
C VAL A 180 3.16 -4.26 16.35
N MET A 181 3.01 -5.57 16.57
CA MET A 181 2.73 -6.13 17.89
C MET A 181 3.93 -6.01 18.85
N CYS A 182 5.16 -6.21 18.35
CA CYS A 182 6.37 -6.02 19.15
C CYS A 182 6.49 -4.56 19.58
N GLU A 183 6.38 -3.62 18.64
CA GLU A 183 6.46 -2.18 18.92
C GLU A 183 5.40 -1.72 19.92
N SER A 184 4.15 -2.16 19.74
CA SER A 184 3.06 -1.90 20.71
C SER A 184 3.37 -2.47 22.10
N SER A 185 4.11 -3.58 22.19
CA SER A 185 4.53 -4.19 23.45
C SER A 185 5.70 -3.42 24.09
N THR A 186 6.66 -2.97 23.29
CA THR A 186 7.79 -2.11 23.73
C THR A 186 7.26 -0.80 24.31
N ILE A 187 6.36 -0.11 23.61
CA ILE A 187 5.70 1.12 24.08
C ILE A 187 4.91 0.86 25.37
N GLY A 188 4.28 -0.32 25.49
CA GLY A 188 3.65 -0.81 26.72
C GLY A 188 4.60 -1.20 27.86
N GLY A 189 5.91 -1.03 27.70
CA GLY A 189 6.94 -1.31 28.71
C GLY A 189 7.49 -2.74 28.75
N TYR A 190 7.18 -3.59 27.76
CA TYR A 190 7.70 -4.95 27.67
C TYR A 190 9.04 -5.01 26.91
N THR A 191 10.15 -5.01 27.66
CA THR A 191 11.52 -5.00 27.13
C THR A 191 11.90 -6.25 26.32
N GLY A 192 11.18 -7.37 26.47
CA GLY A 192 11.45 -8.59 25.71
C GLY A 192 11.21 -8.43 24.20
N ALA A 193 10.37 -7.48 23.78
CA ALA A 193 10.16 -7.14 22.37
C ALA A 193 11.38 -6.40 21.76
N GLU A 194 12.06 -5.57 22.55
CA GLU A 194 13.23 -4.80 22.13
C GLU A 194 14.40 -5.71 21.74
N GLU A 195 14.64 -6.78 22.51
CA GLU A 195 15.70 -7.77 22.21
C GLU A 195 15.48 -8.44 20.84
N VAL A 196 14.22 -8.76 20.51
CA VAL A 196 13.83 -9.39 19.24
C VAL A 196 14.04 -8.41 18.08
N THR A 197 13.60 -7.16 18.23
CA THR A 197 13.79 -6.10 17.25
C THR A 197 15.28 -5.83 16.98
N ASN A 198 16.11 -5.75 18.02
CA ASN A 198 17.55 -5.57 17.89
C ASN A 198 18.23 -6.73 17.15
N LYS A 199 17.85 -7.98 17.45
CA LYS A 199 18.33 -9.16 16.70
C LYS A 199 17.90 -9.12 15.23
N MET A 200 16.64 -8.80 14.95
CA MET A 200 16.13 -8.68 13.58
C MET A 200 16.84 -7.57 12.78
N SER A 201 17.16 -6.43 13.41
CA SER A 201 17.87 -5.32 12.77
C SER A 201 19.18 -5.78 12.11
N SER A 202 19.96 -6.61 12.81
CA SER A 202 21.23 -7.15 12.30
C SER A 202 21.09 -8.05 11.06
N ALA A 203 19.92 -8.63 10.82
CA ALA A 203 19.66 -9.33 9.56
C ALA A 203 19.50 -8.32 8.41
N PHE A 204 18.78 -7.22 8.63
CA PHE A 204 18.44 -6.26 7.58
C PHE A 204 19.66 -5.51 7.01
N ASP A 205 20.76 -5.40 7.76
CA ASP A 205 22.05 -4.89 7.25
C ASP A 205 22.52 -5.64 5.98
N TYR A 206 22.26 -6.96 5.92
CA TYR A 206 22.63 -7.79 4.75
C TYR A 206 21.78 -7.52 3.51
N LEU A 207 20.64 -6.82 3.63
CA LEU A 207 19.82 -6.44 2.48
C LEU A 207 20.41 -5.26 1.69
N ALA A 208 21.32 -4.47 2.28
CA ALA A 208 21.91 -3.28 1.67
C ALA A 208 20.84 -2.32 1.09
N LEU A 209 19.83 -2.02 1.89
CA LEU A 209 18.76 -1.08 1.53
C LEU A 209 19.30 0.36 1.46
N SER A 210 18.70 1.19 0.60
CA SER A 210 19.06 2.61 0.53
C SER A 210 18.65 3.34 1.82
N HIS A 211 19.53 4.23 2.30
CA HIS A 211 19.21 5.16 3.38
C HIS A 211 18.40 6.37 2.92
N GLU A 212 18.23 6.58 1.60
CA GLU A 212 17.39 7.65 1.06
C GLU A 212 15.90 7.45 1.40
N TYR A 213 15.14 8.55 1.43
CA TYR A 213 13.69 8.53 1.50
C TYR A 213 13.13 8.53 0.07
N ALA A 214 12.45 7.45 -0.32
CA ALA A 214 11.90 7.25 -1.66
C ALA A 214 10.49 7.86 -1.82
N THR A 215 9.77 8.03 -0.72
CA THR A 215 8.36 8.44 -0.69
C THR A 215 8.14 9.84 -0.13
N LEU A 216 9.07 10.37 0.66
CA LEU A 216 9.01 11.70 1.29
C LEU A 216 9.95 12.71 0.62
N ALA A 217 9.61 13.99 0.76
CA ALA A 217 10.43 15.14 0.39
C ALA A 217 10.44 16.18 1.52
N GLN A 218 11.51 16.95 1.62
CA GLN A 218 11.69 18.01 2.62
C GLN A 218 10.84 19.24 2.28
N GLY A 219 10.31 19.89 3.31
CA GLY A 219 9.52 21.11 3.20
C GLY A 219 8.07 20.93 3.66
N VAL A 220 7.43 22.04 4.01
CA VAL A 220 6.03 22.09 4.42
C VAL A 220 5.16 22.47 3.22
N LEU A 221 4.08 21.72 3.00
CA LEU A 221 2.99 22.12 2.10
C LEU A 221 1.84 22.69 2.93
N GLU A 222 1.58 23.98 2.75
CA GLU A 222 0.45 24.67 3.38
C GLU A 222 -0.90 24.15 2.84
N PRO A 223 -1.93 23.99 3.70
CA PRO A 223 -3.23 23.51 3.25
C PRO A 223 -3.88 24.47 2.23
N GLU A 224 -4.38 23.96 1.10
CA GLU A 224 -5.17 24.81 0.22
C GLU A 224 -6.55 25.13 0.85
N PRO A 225 -7.02 26.39 0.80
CA PRO A 225 -8.33 26.75 1.31
C PRO A 225 -9.46 26.04 0.51
N PRO A 226 -10.58 25.69 1.16
CA PRO A 226 -11.70 25.06 0.46
C PRO A 226 -12.20 25.91 -0.72
N LYS A 227 -12.30 25.30 -1.90
CA LYS A 227 -12.67 25.98 -3.16
C LYS A 227 -13.81 25.25 -3.87
N THR A 228 -14.69 26.01 -4.50
CA THR A 228 -15.76 25.48 -5.36
C THR A 228 -15.47 25.87 -6.80
N VAL A 229 -15.35 24.88 -7.69
CA VAL A 229 -14.98 25.07 -9.09
C VAL A 229 -16.13 24.63 -9.99
N PRO A 230 -16.72 25.54 -10.80
CA PRO A 230 -17.66 25.18 -11.86
C PRO A 230 -16.98 24.29 -12.91
N THR A 231 -17.62 23.18 -13.28
CA THR A 231 -17.10 22.19 -14.24
C THR A 231 -18.25 21.36 -14.82
N HIS A 232 -17.96 20.31 -15.57
CA HIS A 232 -18.94 19.40 -16.16
C HIS A 232 -18.78 17.98 -15.60
N CYS A 233 -19.90 17.27 -15.42
CA CYS A 233 -19.93 15.89 -14.98
C CYS A 233 -19.58 14.93 -16.13
N TYR A 234 -18.40 14.29 -16.06
CA TYR A 234 -17.92 13.34 -17.08
C TYR A 234 -18.40 11.88 -16.90
N THR A 235 -19.30 11.60 -15.96
CA THR A 235 -19.79 10.22 -15.70
C THR A 235 -20.68 9.66 -16.83
N CYS A 236 -21.22 10.50 -17.70
CA CYS A 236 -21.88 10.11 -18.94
C CYS A 236 -21.80 11.21 -20.01
N GLY A 237 -22.17 10.88 -21.25
CA GLY A 237 -22.12 11.81 -22.39
C GLY A 237 -23.04 13.04 -22.29
N ALA A 238 -23.88 13.16 -21.26
CA ALA A 238 -24.72 14.35 -21.07
C ALA A 238 -23.88 15.60 -20.75
N LEU A 239 -22.77 15.46 -19.99
CA LEU A 239 -21.91 16.56 -19.56
C LEU A 239 -22.69 17.69 -18.86
N CYS A 240 -23.53 17.35 -17.88
CA CYS A 240 -24.27 18.33 -17.08
C CYS A 240 -23.31 19.22 -16.26
N GLY A 241 -23.62 20.51 -16.14
CA GLY A 241 -22.86 21.43 -15.30
C GLY A 241 -22.93 21.07 -13.82
N MET A 242 -21.79 21.09 -13.14
CA MET A 242 -21.66 20.81 -11.71
C MET A 242 -20.64 21.73 -11.03
N ASN A 243 -20.83 21.94 -9.74
CA ASN A 243 -19.87 22.57 -8.84
C ASN A 243 -19.08 21.48 -8.12
N ALA A 244 -17.76 21.41 -8.37
CA ALA A 244 -16.82 20.55 -7.68
C ALA A 244 -16.31 21.23 -6.41
N LYS A 245 -16.52 20.61 -5.25
CA LYS A 245 -16.05 21.11 -3.94
C LYS A 245 -14.72 20.43 -3.60
N LEU A 246 -13.67 21.22 -3.47
CA LEU A 246 -12.32 20.78 -3.17
C LEU A 246 -11.90 21.25 -1.77
N LYS A 247 -11.27 20.39 -0.98
CA LYS A 247 -10.54 20.71 0.27
C LYS A 247 -9.11 20.20 0.07
N ASP A 248 -8.12 21.07 0.19
CA ASP A 248 -6.70 20.70 0.04
C ASP A 248 -6.40 19.86 -1.23
N GLY A 249 -6.87 20.33 -2.39
CA GLY A 249 -6.80 19.59 -3.67
C GLY A 249 -7.69 18.34 -3.84
N ILE A 250 -8.36 17.85 -2.79
CA ILE A 250 -9.18 16.64 -2.80
C ILE A 250 -10.67 16.96 -3.05
N LEU A 251 -11.31 16.21 -3.97
CA LEU A 251 -12.73 16.34 -4.30
C LEU A 251 -13.63 15.73 -3.23
N ILE A 252 -14.01 16.55 -2.25
CA ILE A 252 -14.90 16.15 -1.14
C ILE A 252 -16.38 16.12 -1.51
N GLY A 253 -16.79 16.69 -2.64
CA GLY A 253 -18.20 16.64 -3.05
C GLY A 253 -18.52 17.31 -4.39
N THR A 254 -19.73 17.05 -4.88
CA THR A 254 -20.29 17.67 -6.08
C THR A 254 -21.70 18.19 -5.81
N SER A 255 -22.13 19.18 -6.59
CA SER A 255 -23.49 19.73 -6.56
C SER A 255 -23.86 20.29 -7.93
N GLY A 256 -25.15 20.46 -8.25
CA GLY A 256 -25.55 20.98 -9.56
C GLY A 256 -25.15 22.44 -9.78
N LEU A 257 -24.80 22.81 -11.01
CA LEU A 257 -24.50 24.20 -11.38
C LEU A 257 -25.77 24.93 -11.80
N GLN A 258 -26.28 25.82 -10.94
CA GLN A 258 -27.48 26.61 -11.25
C GLN A 258 -27.29 27.43 -12.53
N GLY A 259 -28.31 27.44 -13.38
CA GLY A 259 -28.25 28.06 -14.71
C GLY A 259 -27.56 27.23 -15.80
N ASP A 260 -27.03 26.03 -15.51
CA ASP A 260 -26.49 25.14 -16.54
C ASP A 260 -27.55 24.82 -17.63
N PRO A 261 -27.30 25.10 -18.92
CA PRO A 261 -28.31 24.97 -19.97
C PRO A 261 -28.78 23.52 -20.21
N LYS A 262 -28.02 22.52 -19.77
CA LYS A 262 -28.39 21.10 -19.95
C LYS A 262 -29.23 20.53 -18.82
N SER A 263 -28.93 20.89 -17.57
CA SER A 263 -29.56 20.32 -16.38
C SER A 263 -30.47 21.28 -15.60
N GLY A 264 -30.33 22.59 -15.83
CA GLY A 264 -30.94 23.63 -14.99
C GLY A 264 -30.48 23.56 -13.54
N GLY A 265 -29.24 23.10 -13.28
CA GLY A 265 -28.71 22.91 -11.92
C GLY A 265 -29.14 21.62 -11.22
N ARG A 266 -29.73 20.65 -11.93
CA ARG A 266 -30.04 19.32 -11.38
C ARG A 266 -28.83 18.39 -11.51
N LEU A 267 -28.45 17.70 -10.43
CA LEU A 267 -27.41 16.67 -10.44
C LEU A 267 -28.05 15.31 -10.13
N CYS A 268 -27.83 14.31 -11.00
CA CYS A 268 -28.34 12.95 -10.80
C CYS A 268 -27.45 12.16 -9.81
N PRO A 269 -27.89 11.00 -9.29
CA PRO A 269 -27.11 10.19 -8.35
C PRO A 269 -25.71 9.82 -8.85
N LYS A 270 -25.53 9.61 -10.16
CA LYS A 270 -24.21 9.36 -10.77
C LYS A 270 -23.27 10.56 -10.62
N GLY A 271 -23.78 11.78 -10.83
CA GLY A 271 -23.03 13.02 -10.63
C GLY A 271 -22.71 13.31 -9.17
N ALA A 272 -23.62 12.99 -8.25
CA ALA A 272 -23.38 13.05 -6.81
C ALA A 272 -22.33 12.03 -6.34
N ALA A 273 -22.24 10.87 -7.00
CA ALA A 273 -21.28 9.81 -6.70
C ALA A 273 -19.88 10.01 -7.32
N VAL A 274 -19.64 11.08 -8.09
CA VAL A 274 -18.35 11.35 -8.75
C VAL A 274 -17.12 11.20 -7.83
N PRO A 275 -17.11 11.70 -6.57
CA PRO A 275 -15.97 11.49 -5.66
C PRO A 275 -15.64 10.00 -5.44
N LYS A 276 -16.67 9.16 -5.25
CA LYS A 276 -16.50 7.71 -5.03
C LYS A 276 -15.99 6.98 -6.28
N HIS A 277 -16.34 7.47 -7.48
CA HIS A 277 -15.80 6.93 -8.73
C HIS A 277 -14.37 7.39 -8.99
N LEU A 278 -14.07 8.67 -8.76
CA LEU A 278 -12.73 9.25 -8.94
C LEU A 278 -11.70 8.54 -8.06
N TYR A 279 -12.09 8.29 -6.81
CA TYR A 279 -11.27 7.69 -5.76
C TYR A 279 -11.65 6.24 -5.43
N SER A 280 -12.21 5.49 -6.39
CA SER A 280 -12.41 4.04 -6.19
C SER A 280 -11.06 3.34 -6.01
N ALA A 281 -10.91 2.53 -4.96
CA ALA A 281 -9.68 1.77 -4.70
C ALA A 281 -9.43 0.70 -5.78
N TYR A 282 -10.49 0.25 -6.47
CA TYR A 282 -10.42 -0.64 -7.64
C TYR A 282 -9.87 0.03 -8.92
N ARG A 283 -9.61 1.34 -8.91
CA ARG A 283 -9.12 2.05 -10.09
C ARG A 283 -7.71 1.59 -10.45
N LEU A 284 -7.52 1.12 -11.68
CA LEU A 284 -6.19 0.86 -12.24
C LEU A 284 -5.36 2.16 -12.32
N LYS A 285 -4.17 2.15 -11.73
CA LYS A 285 -3.22 3.27 -11.67
C LYS A 285 -2.01 3.12 -12.61
N SER A 286 -1.86 1.97 -13.24
CA SER A 286 -0.76 1.67 -14.17
C SER A 286 -1.24 0.66 -15.22
N PRO A 287 -0.61 0.63 -16.41
CA PRO A 287 -0.85 -0.43 -17.37
C PRO A 287 -0.48 -1.80 -16.81
N LEU A 288 -1.23 -2.81 -17.23
CA LEU A 288 -0.98 -4.21 -16.91
C LEU A 288 -0.86 -5.00 -18.21
N ILE A 289 0.15 -5.86 -18.31
CA ILE A 289 0.32 -6.79 -19.43
C ILE A 289 -0.02 -8.19 -18.96
N ARG A 290 -0.89 -8.87 -19.74
CA ARG A 290 -1.24 -10.27 -19.52
C ARG A 290 -0.16 -11.18 -20.08
N GLU A 291 0.36 -12.08 -19.24
CA GLU A 291 1.29 -13.14 -19.60
C GLU A 291 0.71 -14.48 -19.14
N GLY A 292 0.35 -15.33 -20.12
CA GLY A 292 -0.46 -16.52 -19.87
C GLY A 292 -1.84 -16.18 -19.29
N ASN A 293 -2.05 -16.55 -18.03
CA ASN A 293 -3.31 -16.33 -17.29
C ASN A 293 -3.19 -15.28 -16.17
N ARG A 294 -2.01 -14.71 -15.92
CA ARG A 294 -1.78 -13.67 -14.91
C ARG A 294 -1.44 -12.34 -15.57
N PHE A 295 -1.44 -11.27 -14.78
CA PHE A 295 -1.01 -9.95 -15.20
C PHE A 295 0.23 -9.52 -14.44
N ARG A 296 1.10 -8.72 -15.06
CA ARG A 296 2.14 -7.96 -14.37
C ARG A 296 2.01 -6.48 -14.66
N LYS A 297 2.59 -5.64 -13.79
CA LYS A 297 2.75 -4.22 -14.04
C LYS A 297 3.64 -3.98 -15.28
N ALA A 298 3.31 -2.95 -16.05
CA ALA A 298 4.06 -2.48 -17.21
C ALA A 298 4.27 -0.96 -17.13
N SER A 299 5.23 -0.44 -17.90
CA SER A 299 5.32 1.02 -18.13
C SER A 299 4.26 1.46 -19.16
N TRP A 300 4.07 2.78 -19.30
CA TRP A 300 3.23 3.31 -20.38
C TRP A 300 3.85 3.06 -21.75
N ASP A 301 5.16 3.24 -21.88
CA ASP A 301 5.89 3.00 -23.14
C ASP A 301 5.77 1.52 -23.56
N GLU A 302 6.06 0.58 -22.65
CA GLU A 302 5.93 -0.87 -22.91
C GLU A 302 4.50 -1.27 -23.32
N ALA A 303 3.49 -0.69 -22.68
CA ALA A 303 2.10 -0.97 -22.99
C ALA A 303 1.66 -0.38 -24.35
N LEU A 304 2.14 0.81 -24.69
CA LEU A 304 1.87 1.47 -25.98
C LEU A 304 2.60 0.76 -27.13
N ASP A 305 3.90 0.46 -26.95
CA ASP A 305 4.71 -0.30 -27.93
C ASP A 305 4.07 -1.66 -28.23
N ARG A 306 3.60 -2.38 -27.21
CA ARG A 306 2.89 -3.65 -27.39
C ARG A 306 1.58 -3.51 -28.18
N VAL A 307 0.87 -2.39 -28.05
CA VAL A 307 -0.33 -2.10 -28.86
C VAL A 307 0.06 -1.77 -30.31
N VAL A 308 1.09 -0.96 -30.52
CA VAL A 308 1.63 -0.63 -31.85
C VAL A 308 2.11 -1.88 -32.58
N GLU A 309 2.87 -2.76 -31.90
CA GLU A 309 3.28 -4.06 -32.44
C GLU A 309 2.09 -4.94 -32.83
N ALA A 310 1.03 -4.97 -32.01
CA ALA A 310 -0.16 -5.78 -32.31
C ALA A 310 -0.92 -5.26 -33.54
N ILE A 311 -1.03 -3.93 -33.70
CA ILE A 311 -1.66 -3.29 -34.86
C ILE A 311 -0.80 -3.48 -36.13
N ASN A 312 0.53 -3.39 -36.02
CA ASN A 312 1.43 -3.61 -37.17
C ASN A 312 1.51 -5.08 -37.63
N ARG A 313 0.89 -6.03 -36.89
CA ARG A 313 0.78 -7.45 -37.25
C ARG A 313 -0.55 -7.80 -37.92
N THR A 314 -1.49 -6.86 -38.03
CA THR A 314 -2.79 -7.04 -38.73
C THR A 314 -2.80 -6.35 -40.08
#